data_AF-A0A1I8I4N9-F1
#
_entry.id   AF-A0A1I8I4N9-F1
#
_cell.length_a   1.000
_cell.length_b   1.000
_cell.length_c   1.000
_cell.angle_alpha   90.00
_cell.angle_beta   90.00
_cell.angle_gamma   90.00
#
_symmetry.space_group_name_H-M   'P 1'
#
loop_
_entity.id
_entity.type
_entity.pdbx_description
1 polymer ?
#
loop_
_entity_poly.entity_id
_entity_poly.type
_entity_poly.pdbx_seq_one_letter_code
_entity_poly.pdbx_strand_id
1 'polypeptide(L)'
;MSRTSVKIAPGAVVCSECELRGDITIGQRTVIHPKARILAEAGPIIIGDGNLIEEVAVIHNRPDESNPNEKVMIIGSQNIFEVGSRCEAVKVGDFNVLEARSFVSRDTVVSNGCTIGAMCSVTGREVLPDNCVVYGAASHRKVVSEKPPAQTLQLDFLAKILPNFHHIKKAGASSAAAAAAKQHRPAQSTASMPACDSNPEATYKAVILLGGPAKGTRFRPLSLDQPVPLMSIGGYPLIFHHVEACAAVPGMREIILIGYYPKDQLSQFVDECQRKFGIRMRYLQEFTPLGTAGGLYHFRDQIMLGDPAAFFVMNSDVCCDFSLADMLAKHRPGTYTVMCTEATRSQSVQYGCAVIRKGTDEIMHYVEKPATFVSTMINCGVYILSPSIFQYLKSAVKVHKDAHFTFDLSSQCNECVQMEQEVFQPLASRNCLFAYVTTRFWSQVKTAG
;
A
#
# COMPACT_ATOMS: atom_id res chain seq x y z
N MET A 1 -30.23 4.54 28.98
CA MET A 1 -29.15 4.55 27.97
C MET A 1 -27.82 4.61 28.72
N SER A 2 -27.08 3.50 28.76
CA SER A 2 -25.79 3.41 29.45
C SER A 2 -24.82 4.44 28.87
N ARG A 3 -24.21 5.25 29.73
CA ARG A 3 -23.25 6.29 29.34
C ARG A 3 -21.94 5.58 28.93
N THR A 4 -21.67 5.51 27.63
CA THR A 4 -20.38 5.01 27.11
C THR A 4 -19.24 5.79 27.75
N SER A 5 -18.33 5.11 28.44
CA SER A 5 -17.14 5.69 29.07
C SER A 5 -15.92 5.06 28.42
N VAL A 6 -15.19 5.83 27.60
CA VAL A 6 -13.95 5.35 26.98
C VAL A 6 -12.78 6.09 27.60
N LYS A 7 -11.87 5.35 28.23
CA LYS A 7 -10.63 5.85 28.82
C LYS A 7 -9.47 5.44 27.92
N ILE A 8 -8.83 6.42 27.31
CA ILE A 8 -7.69 6.21 26.39
C ILE A 8 -6.44 6.69 27.10
N ALA A 9 -5.47 5.80 27.31
CA ALA A 9 -4.19 6.15 27.92
C ALA A 9 -3.33 7.01 26.98
N PRO A 10 -2.41 7.84 27.53
CA PRO A 10 -1.49 8.64 26.73
C PRO A 10 -0.64 7.75 25.80
N GLY A 11 -0.45 8.20 24.55
CA GLY A 11 0.32 7.46 23.54
C GLY A 11 -0.43 6.32 22.84
N ALA A 12 -1.68 6.04 23.22
CA ALA A 12 -2.56 5.18 22.44
C ALA A 12 -3.10 5.95 21.21
N VAL A 13 -3.23 5.25 20.08
CA VAL A 13 -3.70 5.81 18.81
C VAL A 13 -5.00 5.12 18.42
N VAL A 14 -6.11 5.85 18.55
CA VAL A 14 -7.46 5.33 18.33
C VAL A 14 -8.13 6.11 17.21
N CYS A 15 -8.32 5.47 16.04
CA CYS A 15 -8.98 6.11 14.90
C CYS A 15 -10.44 6.48 15.21
N SER A 16 -10.91 7.61 14.70
CA SER A 16 -12.27 8.12 14.98
C SER A 16 -13.37 7.23 14.41
N GLU A 17 -13.09 6.53 13.31
CA GLU A 17 -14.01 5.66 12.58
C GLU A 17 -14.22 4.29 13.27
N CYS A 18 -13.56 4.03 14.40
CA CYS A 18 -13.83 2.83 15.19
C CYS A 18 -15.13 2.95 15.99
N GLU A 19 -15.85 1.84 16.10
CA GLU A 19 -17.07 1.73 16.89
C GLU A 19 -16.69 1.25 18.30
N LEU A 20 -16.80 2.16 19.28
CA LEU A 20 -16.57 1.86 20.70
C LEU A 20 -17.88 2.03 21.46
N ARG A 21 -18.39 0.97 22.10
CA ARG A 21 -19.65 1.00 22.87
C ARG A 21 -19.44 0.43 24.27
N GLY A 22 -19.98 1.10 25.29
CA GLY A 22 -19.89 0.69 26.71
C GLY A 22 -18.69 1.26 27.46
N ASP A 23 -18.26 0.57 28.53
CA ASP A 23 -17.12 0.98 29.37
C ASP A 23 -15.83 0.31 28.87
N ILE A 24 -14.89 1.09 28.34
CA ILE A 24 -13.69 0.58 27.67
C ILE A 24 -12.47 1.34 28.16
N THR A 25 -11.45 0.60 28.61
CA THR A 25 -10.14 1.15 28.99
C THR A 25 -9.10 0.65 28.00
N ILE A 26 -8.33 1.57 27.41
CA ILE A 26 -7.30 1.30 26.41
C ILE A 26 -5.93 1.71 26.96
N GLY A 27 -5.01 0.74 27.05
CA GLY A 27 -3.63 0.91 27.50
C GLY A 27 -2.75 1.74 26.56
N GLN A 28 -1.55 2.07 27.03
CA GLN A 28 -0.59 2.92 26.31
C GLN A 28 -0.06 2.22 25.06
N ARG A 29 0.31 3.01 24.04
CA ARG A 29 0.86 2.50 22.76
C ARG A 29 -0.05 1.50 22.02
N THR A 30 -1.28 1.33 22.46
CA THR A 30 -2.28 0.51 21.78
C THR A 30 -2.80 1.26 20.56
N VAL A 31 -2.87 0.57 19.43
CA VAL A 31 -3.29 1.11 18.14
C VAL A 31 -4.59 0.44 17.71
N ILE A 32 -5.61 1.24 17.42
CA ILE A 32 -6.92 0.79 16.95
C ILE A 32 -7.19 1.41 15.58
N HIS A 33 -7.26 0.56 14.56
CA HIS A 33 -7.52 0.93 13.17
C HIS A 33 -8.98 1.42 12.95
N PRO A 34 -9.24 2.11 11.82
CA PRO A 34 -10.59 2.46 11.40
C PRO A 34 -11.51 1.24 11.36
N LYS A 35 -12.82 1.43 11.54
CA LYS A 35 -13.86 0.37 11.44
C LYS A 35 -13.69 -0.85 12.38
N ALA A 36 -12.69 -0.88 13.25
CA ALA A 36 -12.64 -1.84 14.35
C ALA A 36 -13.84 -1.63 15.28
N ARG A 37 -14.35 -2.71 15.87
CA ARG A 37 -15.55 -2.70 16.71
C ARG A 37 -15.22 -3.28 18.08
N ILE A 38 -15.36 -2.48 19.13
CA ILE A 38 -15.14 -2.89 20.52
C ILE A 38 -16.44 -2.64 21.28
N LEU A 39 -17.10 -3.72 21.68
CA LEU A 39 -18.47 -3.73 22.18
C LEU A 39 -18.50 -4.30 23.60
N ALA A 40 -18.56 -3.42 24.59
CA ALA A 40 -18.65 -3.74 26.01
C ALA A 40 -20.12 -3.82 26.46
N GLU A 41 -20.84 -4.88 26.04
CA GLU A 41 -22.28 -5.02 26.31
C GLU A 41 -22.58 -5.66 27.68
N ALA A 42 -21.85 -6.69 28.08
CA ALA A 42 -22.04 -7.36 29.39
C ALA A 42 -21.44 -6.59 30.57
N GLY A 43 -20.37 -5.84 30.29
CA GLY A 43 -19.58 -5.11 31.27
C GLY A 43 -18.26 -4.64 30.67
N PRO A 44 -17.37 -4.06 31.48
CA PRO A 44 -16.24 -3.30 30.98
C PRO A 44 -15.22 -4.17 30.22
N ILE A 45 -14.57 -3.58 29.22
CA ILE A 45 -13.45 -4.19 28.50
C ILE A 45 -12.17 -3.43 28.88
N ILE A 46 -11.17 -4.16 29.38
CA ILE A 46 -9.87 -3.61 29.75
C ILE A 46 -8.83 -4.17 28.77
N ILE A 47 -8.21 -3.28 28.00
CA ILE A 47 -7.18 -3.61 27.02
C ILE A 47 -5.85 -3.10 27.53
N GLY A 48 -4.87 -4.01 27.65
CA GLY A 48 -3.51 -3.70 28.08
C GLY A 48 -2.72 -2.83 27.08
N ASP A 49 -1.41 -2.81 27.26
CA ASP A 49 -0.52 -1.92 26.52
C ASP A 49 -0.01 -2.55 25.22
N GLY A 50 0.27 -1.72 24.22
CA GLY A 50 0.89 -2.15 22.96
C GLY A 50 0.07 -3.15 22.17
N ASN A 51 -1.26 -3.12 22.27
CA ASN A 51 -2.10 -3.99 21.45
C ASN A 51 -2.30 -3.38 20.06
N LEU A 52 -2.42 -4.23 19.03
CA LEU A 52 -2.79 -3.83 17.67
C LEU A 52 -4.15 -4.42 17.32
N ILE A 53 -5.12 -3.55 17.03
CA ILE A 53 -6.47 -3.96 16.63
C ILE A 53 -6.73 -3.42 15.23
N GLU A 54 -6.76 -4.31 14.24
CA GLU A 54 -6.83 -3.96 12.82
C GLU A 54 -8.27 -3.73 12.31
N GLU A 55 -8.38 -3.34 11.04
CA GLU A 55 -9.65 -2.96 10.42
C GLU A 55 -10.66 -4.12 10.48
N VAL A 56 -11.92 -3.82 10.78
CA VAL A 56 -13.01 -4.83 10.85
C VAL A 56 -12.85 -5.86 11.99
N ALA A 57 -11.78 -5.81 12.79
CA ALA A 57 -11.66 -6.68 13.97
C ALA A 57 -12.79 -6.38 14.98
N VAL A 58 -13.35 -7.44 15.57
CA VAL A 58 -14.49 -7.35 16.50
C VAL A 58 -14.08 -7.94 17.84
N ILE A 59 -14.06 -7.09 18.86
CA ILE A 59 -13.92 -7.48 20.25
C ILE A 59 -15.27 -7.27 20.93
N HIS A 60 -15.91 -8.34 21.40
CA HIS A 60 -17.27 -8.26 21.92
C HIS A 60 -17.41 -9.00 23.24
N ASN A 61 -17.59 -8.23 24.31
CA ASN A 61 -18.02 -8.76 25.59
C ASN A 61 -19.55 -8.87 25.60
N ARG A 62 -20.07 -9.95 25.02
CA ARG A 62 -21.51 -10.26 24.95
C ARG A 62 -22.07 -10.63 26.34
N PRO A 63 -23.33 -10.39 26.71
CA PRO A 63 -23.91 -10.90 27.96
C PRO A 63 -24.09 -12.42 27.94
N ASP A 64 -23.83 -13.10 29.07
CA ASP A 64 -24.12 -14.53 29.25
C ASP A 64 -25.36 -14.65 30.13
N GLU A 65 -26.33 -15.46 29.70
CA GLU A 65 -27.51 -15.76 30.50
C GLU A 65 -27.20 -16.76 31.64
N SER A 66 -26.10 -17.50 31.54
CA SER A 66 -25.75 -18.58 32.47
C SER A 66 -24.92 -18.13 33.69
N ASN A 67 -24.08 -17.10 33.56
CA ASN A 67 -23.20 -16.63 34.64
C ASN A 67 -23.21 -15.10 34.79
N PRO A 68 -24.06 -14.54 35.67
CA PRO A 68 -24.26 -13.08 35.82
C PRO A 68 -23.09 -12.33 36.47
N ASN A 69 -22.13 -13.04 37.06
CA ASN A 69 -21.09 -12.45 37.92
C ASN A 69 -19.81 -12.07 37.16
N GLU A 70 -19.56 -12.65 35.98
CA GLU A 70 -18.35 -12.39 35.21
C GLU A 70 -18.61 -11.32 34.14
N LYS A 71 -18.42 -10.07 34.56
CA LYS A 71 -18.78 -8.89 33.74
C LYS A 71 -17.61 -8.28 32.97
N VAL A 72 -16.37 -8.54 33.39
CA VAL A 72 -15.19 -7.83 32.88
C VAL A 72 -14.44 -8.70 31.87
N MET A 73 -14.26 -8.19 30.66
CA MET A 73 -13.36 -8.78 29.68
C MET A 73 -11.97 -8.16 29.83
N ILE A 74 -10.94 -9.01 29.94
CA ILE A 74 -9.54 -8.59 30.11
C ILE A 74 -8.73 -9.07 28.90
N ILE A 75 -8.09 -8.12 28.23
CA ILE A 75 -7.11 -8.35 27.17
C ILE A 75 -5.76 -7.87 27.69
N GLY A 76 -4.77 -8.76 27.68
CA GLY A 76 -3.40 -8.47 28.07
C GLY A 76 -2.70 -7.48 27.13
N SER A 77 -1.38 -7.53 27.12
CA SER A 77 -0.51 -6.61 26.38
C SER A 77 0.10 -7.28 25.14
N GLN A 78 0.49 -6.47 24.15
CA GLN A 78 1.19 -6.95 22.96
C GLN A 78 0.41 -7.98 22.13
N ASN A 79 -0.92 -7.95 22.18
CA ASN A 79 -1.75 -8.80 21.32
C ASN A 79 -2.02 -8.15 19.98
N ILE A 80 -2.20 -8.98 18.95
CA ILE A 80 -2.54 -8.56 17.59
C ILE A 80 -3.87 -9.20 17.20
N PHE A 81 -4.83 -8.35 16.83
CA PHE A 81 -6.11 -8.75 16.27
C PHE A 81 -6.11 -8.32 14.81
N GLU A 82 -5.82 -9.26 13.91
CA GLU A 82 -5.73 -8.99 12.48
C GLU A 82 -7.11 -8.72 11.86
N VAL A 83 -7.09 -8.23 10.61
CA VAL A 83 -8.28 -7.84 9.85
C VAL A 83 -9.41 -8.87 9.93
N GLY A 84 -10.55 -8.41 10.45
CA GLY A 84 -11.78 -9.21 10.53
C GLY A 84 -11.77 -10.36 11.54
N SER A 85 -10.76 -10.47 12.41
CA SER A 85 -10.78 -11.40 13.54
C SER A 85 -11.93 -11.04 14.51
N ARG A 86 -12.50 -12.05 15.17
CA ARG A 86 -13.56 -11.88 16.17
C ARG A 86 -13.21 -12.58 17.47
N CYS A 87 -13.13 -11.81 18.56
CA CYS A 87 -12.81 -12.29 19.89
C CYS A 87 -13.95 -12.00 20.87
N GLU A 88 -14.48 -13.05 21.46
CA GLU A 88 -15.49 -13.00 22.52
C GLU A 88 -14.98 -13.56 23.84
N ALA A 89 -13.74 -14.09 23.88
CA ALA A 89 -13.11 -14.65 25.06
C ALA A 89 -13.07 -13.64 26.21
N VAL A 90 -13.52 -14.05 27.40
CA VAL A 90 -13.53 -13.16 28.58
C VAL A 90 -12.11 -12.81 29.02
N LYS A 91 -11.15 -13.71 28.79
CA LYS A 91 -9.76 -13.54 29.19
C LYS A 91 -8.81 -13.90 28.05
N VAL A 92 -8.01 -12.92 27.65
CA VAL A 92 -6.92 -13.03 26.68
C VAL A 92 -5.63 -12.56 27.36
N GLY A 93 -4.60 -13.41 27.41
CA GLY A 93 -3.29 -13.08 27.99
C GLY A 93 -2.45 -12.16 27.10
N ASP A 94 -1.14 -12.30 27.17
CA ASP A 94 -0.18 -11.44 26.48
C ASP A 94 0.43 -12.10 25.22
N PHE A 95 0.91 -11.29 24.28
CA PHE A 95 1.64 -11.75 23.07
C PHE A 95 0.86 -12.72 22.17
N ASN A 96 -0.48 -12.63 22.16
CA ASN A 96 -1.30 -13.46 21.31
C ASN A 96 -1.50 -12.84 19.91
N VAL A 97 -1.66 -13.69 18.91
CA VAL A 97 -1.97 -13.28 17.53
C VAL A 97 -3.26 -13.97 17.11
N LEU A 98 -4.29 -13.18 16.82
CA LEU A 98 -5.52 -13.66 16.20
C LEU A 98 -5.47 -13.26 14.72
N GLU A 99 -5.18 -14.24 13.86
CA GLU A 99 -5.01 -14.00 12.44
C GLU A 99 -6.34 -13.68 11.74
N ALA A 100 -6.24 -13.22 10.49
CA ALA A 100 -7.37 -12.74 9.71
C ALA A 100 -8.59 -13.68 9.73
N ARG A 101 -9.75 -13.11 10.07
CA ARG A 101 -11.04 -13.81 10.14
C ARG A 101 -11.08 -15.01 11.10
N SER A 102 -10.14 -15.11 12.05
CA SER A 102 -10.24 -16.09 13.14
C SER A 102 -11.41 -15.76 14.07
N PHE A 103 -11.94 -16.77 14.75
CA PHE A 103 -13.00 -16.63 15.75
C PHE A 103 -12.59 -17.31 17.06
N VAL A 104 -12.65 -16.57 18.15
CA VAL A 104 -12.49 -17.12 19.50
C VAL A 104 -13.78 -16.90 20.28
N SER A 105 -14.38 -18.02 20.71
CA SER A 105 -15.60 -18.01 21.49
C SER A 105 -15.37 -17.53 22.91
N ARG A 106 -16.46 -17.12 23.55
CA ARG A 106 -16.44 -16.65 24.93
C ARG A 106 -15.95 -17.69 25.94
N ASP A 107 -16.36 -18.94 25.74
CA ASP A 107 -16.06 -20.03 26.67
C ASP A 107 -14.58 -20.46 26.64
N THR A 108 -13.81 -19.89 25.73
CA THR A 108 -12.38 -20.12 25.58
C THR A 108 -11.60 -19.07 26.39
N VAL A 109 -10.61 -19.53 27.15
CA VAL A 109 -9.58 -18.65 27.74
C VAL A 109 -8.31 -18.78 26.90
N VAL A 110 -7.83 -17.65 26.38
CA VAL A 110 -6.56 -17.58 25.65
C VAL A 110 -5.48 -17.19 26.65
N SER A 111 -4.45 -18.02 26.80
CA SER A 111 -3.34 -17.75 27.71
C SER A 111 -2.31 -16.81 27.04
N ASN A 112 -1.01 -17.08 27.12
CA ASN A 112 0.03 -16.20 26.56
C ASN A 112 0.70 -16.82 25.33
N GLY A 113 1.05 -15.99 24.36
CA GLY A 113 1.83 -16.41 23.18
C GLY A 113 1.06 -17.31 22.21
N CYS A 114 -0.27 -17.40 22.32
CA CYS A 114 -1.09 -18.22 21.45
C CYS A 114 -1.23 -17.58 20.06
N THR A 115 -1.28 -18.40 19.01
CA THR A 115 -1.60 -17.96 17.64
C THR A 115 -2.85 -18.67 17.15
N ILE A 116 -3.90 -17.92 16.84
CA ILE A 116 -5.13 -18.46 16.25
C ILE A 116 -5.06 -18.22 14.75
N GLY A 117 -4.88 -19.30 13.99
CA GLY A 117 -4.66 -19.25 12.56
C GLY A 117 -5.83 -18.64 11.78
N ALA A 118 -5.54 -18.18 10.57
CA ALA A 118 -6.52 -17.53 9.72
C ALA A 118 -7.74 -18.43 9.47
N MET A 119 -8.94 -17.85 9.57
CA MET A 119 -10.23 -18.54 9.48
C MET A 119 -10.46 -19.69 10.48
N CYS A 120 -9.58 -19.90 11.45
CA CYS A 120 -9.78 -20.91 12.50
C CYS A 120 -10.85 -20.44 13.48
N SER A 121 -11.66 -21.39 13.96
CA SER A 121 -12.69 -21.12 14.97
C SER A 121 -12.43 -21.96 16.21
N VAL A 122 -12.26 -21.30 17.36
CA VAL A 122 -12.11 -21.93 18.67
C VAL A 122 -13.40 -21.73 19.44
N THR A 123 -14.25 -22.76 19.44
CA THR A 123 -15.59 -22.74 20.04
C THR A 123 -15.72 -23.64 21.27
N GLY A 124 -14.62 -24.25 21.72
CA GLY A 124 -14.61 -25.15 22.86
C GLY A 124 -14.55 -24.38 24.18
N ARG A 125 -15.18 -24.94 25.21
CA ARG A 125 -14.94 -24.55 26.60
C ARG A 125 -13.59 -25.11 27.05
N GLU A 126 -12.53 -24.40 26.70
CA GLU A 126 -11.15 -24.82 26.95
C GLU A 126 -10.26 -23.64 27.35
N VAL A 127 -9.17 -23.95 28.03
CA VAL A 127 -8.08 -23.01 28.28
C VAL A 127 -6.96 -23.37 27.33
N LEU A 128 -6.67 -22.49 26.37
CA LEU A 128 -5.52 -22.69 25.49
C LEU A 128 -4.25 -22.60 26.33
N PRO A 129 -3.31 -23.56 26.20
CA PRO A 129 -2.04 -23.49 26.90
C PRO A 129 -1.13 -22.44 26.28
N ASP A 130 -0.11 -22.01 27.04
CA ASP A 130 0.86 -21.03 26.56
C ASP A 130 1.53 -21.52 25.27
N ASN A 131 1.74 -20.60 24.33
CA ASN A 131 2.32 -20.85 23.02
C ASN A 131 1.55 -21.88 22.18
N CYS A 132 0.24 -22.01 22.40
CA CYS A 132 -0.62 -22.84 21.57
C CYS A 132 -0.90 -22.17 20.22
N VAL A 133 -0.62 -22.91 19.14
CA VAL A 133 -0.98 -22.54 17.77
C VAL A 133 -2.17 -23.38 17.34
N VAL A 134 -3.27 -22.70 16.97
CA VAL A 134 -4.46 -23.32 16.38
C VAL A 134 -4.41 -23.13 14.87
N TYR A 135 -4.48 -24.20 14.09
CA TYR A 135 -4.33 -24.13 12.63
C TYR A 135 -5.19 -25.16 11.88
N GLY A 136 -5.44 -24.87 10.60
CA GLY A 136 -6.19 -25.74 9.69
C GLY A 136 -7.70 -25.67 9.89
N ALA A 137 -8.45 -26.16 8.90
CA ALA A 137 -9.92 -26.09 8.89
C ALA A 137 -10.59 -26.85 10.06
N ALA A 138 -9.90 -27.83 10.65
CA ALA A 138 -10.37 -28.58 11.82
C ALA A 138 -9.87 -28.01 13.16
N SER A 139 -9.24 -26.81 13.16
CA SER A 139 -8.69 -26.16 14.35
C SER A 139 -7.76 -27.10 15.16
N HIS A 140 -6.76 -27.70 14.51
CA HIS A 140 -5.76 -28.52 15.18
C HIS A 140 -4.92 -27.67 16.13
N ARG A 141 -4.52 -28.22 17.29
CA ARG A 141 -3.71 -27.52 18.29
C ARG A 141 -2.29 -28.07 18.30
N LYS A 142 -1.30 -27.18 18.34
CA LYS A 142 0.11 -27.55 18.55
C LYS A 142 0.75 -26.55 19.49
N VAL A 143 1.41 -27.03 20.54
CA VAL A 143 2.20 -26.18 21.42
C VAL A 143 3.59 -25.99 20.80
N VAL A 144 4.02 -24.74 20.72
CA VAL A 144 5.32 -24.35 20.15
C VAL A 144 6.22 -23.81 21.28
N SER A 145 7.53 -23.96 21.14
CA SER A 145 8.51 -23.52 22.14
C SER A 145 8.74 -22.00 22.14
N GLU A 146 8.54 -21.36 21.00
CA GLU A 146 8.78 -19.93 20.80
C GLU A 146 7.49 -19.14 20.77
N LYS A 147 7.52 -17.96 21.38
CA LYS A 147 6.39 -17.02 21.42
C LYS A 147 6.37 -16.19 20.13
N PRO A 148 5.20 -15.75 19.65
CA PRO A 148 5.11 -14.77 18.58
C PRO A 148 5.93 -13.51 18.92
N PRO A 149 6.74 -12.99 17.98
CA PRO A 149 7.53 -11.80 18.22
C PRO A 149 6.60 -10.59 18.42
N ALA A 150 6.93 -9.76 19.41
CA ALA A 150 6.21 -8.51 19.63
C ALA A 150 6.37 -7.57 18.42
N GLN A 151 5.26 -7.07 17.88
CA GLN A 151 5.24 -6.20 16.71
C GLN A 151 5.53 -4.71 17.05
N THR A 152 6.52 -4.46 17.92
CA THR A 152 6.85 -3.11 18.41
C THR A 152 7.15 -2.11 17.28
N LEU A 153 7.86 -2.55 16.24
CA LEU A 153 8.18 -1.71 15.07
C LEU A 153 6.94 -1.32 14.25
N GLN A 154 5.99 -2.25 14.11
CA GLN A 154 4.74 -1.99 13.40
C GLN A 154 3.83 -1.06 14.21
N LEU A 155 3.75 -1.25 15.53
CA LEU A 155 3.05 -0.35 16.43
C LEU A 155 3.63 1.07 16.38
N ASP A 156 4.95 1.21 16.42
CA ASP A 156 5.62 2.52 16.35
C ASP A 156 5.44 3.21 14.99
N PHE A 157 5.43 2.43 13.90
CA PHE A 157 5.12 2.94 12.57
C PHE A 157 3.67 3.41 12.47
N LEU A 158 2.71 2.58 12.89
CA LEU A 158 1.28 2.88 12.81
C LEU A 158 0.89 4.04 13.74
N ALA A 159 1.48 4.12 14.94
CA ALA A 159 1.24 5.22 15.86
C ALA A 159 1.70 6.58 15.29
N LYS A 160 2.70 6.60 14.41
CA LYS A 160 3.18 7.81 13.71
C LYS A 160 2.39 8.12 12.44
N ILE A 161 1.95 7.09 11.73
CA ILE A 161 1.30 7.23 10.42
C ILE A 161 -0.20 7.48 10.55
N LEU A 162 -0.91 6.73 11.39
CA LEU A 162 -2.38 6.84 11.50
C LEU A 162 -2.87 8.26 11.84
N PRO A 163 -2.22 9.04 12.72
CA PRO A 163 -2.62 10.43 12.97
C PRO A 163 -2.52 11.34 11.76
N ASN A 164 -1.71 10.99 10.75
CA ASN A 164 -1.57 11.79 9.52
C ASN A 164 -2.70 11.52 8.52
N PHE A 165 -3.41 10.41 8.64
CA PHE A 165 -4.40 9.96 7.67
C PHE A 165 -5.83 9.84 8.24
N HIS A 166 -5.98 9.81 9.56
CA HIS A 166 -7.26 9.62 10.23
C HIS A 166 -7.39 10.58 11.41
N HIS A 167 -8.62 11.02 11.71
CA HIS A 167 -8.86 11.76 12.94
C HIS A 167 -8.69 10.81 14.14
N ILE A 168 -7.87 11.21 15.12
CA ILE A 168 -7.61 10.41 16.33
C ILE A 168 -8.48 10.91 17.47
N LYS A 169 -9.13 9.99 18.19
CA LYS A 169 -9.86 10.31 19.42
C LYS A 169 -8.84 10.73 20.49
N LYS A 170 -8.83 12.01 20.86
CA LYS A 170 -7.98 12.54 21.93
C LYS A 170 -8.50 12.10 23.30
N ALA A 171 -7.59 11.99 24.26
CA ALA A 171 -7.95 11.86 25.66
C ALA A 171 -8.74 13.12 26.09
N GLY A 172 -10.05 12.96 26.27
CA GLY A 172 -10.97 13.98 26.79
C GLY A 172 -11.24 15.19 25.90
N ALA A 173 -12.20 15.08 24.97
CA ALA A 173 -13.17 16.15 24.63
C ALA A 173 -14.19 15.64 23.58
N SER A 174 -15.45 16.02 23.77
CA SER A 174 -16.64 15.69 22.96
C SER A 174 -16.72 16.43 21.62
N SER A 175 -17.32 15.79 20.61
CA SER A 175 -17.45 16.23 19.22
C SER A 175 -18.71 17.06 18.88
N ALA A 176 -18.58 18.02 17.95
CA ALA A 176 -19.60 18.57 17.01
C ALA A 176 -18.85 19.46 15.99
N ALA A 177 -19.16 19.69 14.70
CA ALA A 177 -20.30 19.43 13.81
C ALA A 177 -19.84 19.54 12.32
N ALA A 178 -20.78 19.26 11.39
CA ALA A 178 -20.60 19.13 9.94
C ALA A 178 -21.21 20.30 9.10
N ALA A 179 -21.01 20.20 7.77
CA ALA A 179 -21.70 20.87 6.63
C ALA A 179 -21.16 22.29 6.23
N ALA A 180 -21.11 22.73 4.96
CA ALA A 180 -21.96 22.43 3.79
C ALA A 180 -21.26 22.72 2.43
N ALA A 181 -21.84 22.20 1.35
CA ALA A 181 -21.43 22.36 -0.06
C ALA A 181 -22.39 23.28 -0.85
N LYS A 182 -21.95 23.86 -1.98
CA LYS A 182 -22.78 24.14 -3.17
C LYS A 182 -21.97 24.47 -4.44
N GLN A 183 -22.56 24.10 -5.59
CA GLN A 183 -22.02 23.94 -6.96
C GLN A 183 -22.25 25.16 -7.87
N HIS A 184 -21.43 25.33 -8.93
CA HIS A 184 -21.90 25.73 -10.28
C HIS A 184 -20.90 25.46 -11.43
N ARG A 185 -21.44 25.10 -12.61
CA ARG A 185 -20.82 24.85 -13.95
C ARG A 185 -21.45 25.89 -14.93
N PRO A 186 -20.90 26.22 -16.13
CA PRO A 186 -20.94 25.34 -17.34
C PRO A 186 -19.73 25.52 -18.34
N ALA A 187 -19.34 24.51 -19.13
CA ALA A 187 -19.60 24.24 -20.58
C ALA A 187 -18.39 24.52 -21.52
N GLN A 188 -18.27 23.68 -22.55
CA GLN A 188 -17.09 23.38 -23.39
C GLN A 188 -17.06 24.15 -24.72
N SER A 189 -15.89 24.25 -25.36
CA SER A 189 -15.78 24.19 -26.83
C SER A 189 -14.47 23.53 -27.27
N THR A 190 -14.54 22.80 -28.38
CA THR A 190 -13.54 21.90 -28.97
C THR A 190 -12.87 22.51 -30.19
N ALA A 191 -11.56 22.33 -30.36
CA ALA A 191 -10.88 22.46 -31.65
C ALA A 191 -9.65 21.54 -31.72
N SER A 192 -9.49 20.87 -32.85
CA SER A 192 -8.57 19.77 -33.18
C SER A 192 -7.29 20.23 -33.90
N MET A 193 -6.28 19.31 -33.94
CA MET A 193 -5.12 19.15 -34.87
C MET A 193 -3.72 19.32 -34.23
N PRO A 194 -2.61 18.80 -34.80
CA PRO A 194 -2.38 17.56 -35.57
C PRO A 194 -1.20 16.71 -35.01
N ALA A 195 -1.00 15.48 -35.53
CA ALA A 195 0.06 14.54 -35.14
C ALA A 195 1.42 14.87 -35.80
N CYS A 196 2.53 14.57 -35.10
CA CYS A 196 3.90 14.80 -35.57
C CYS A 196 4.64 13.47 -35.81
N ASP A 197 5.46 13.47 -36.86
CA ASP A 197 6.17 12.38 -37.51
C ASP A 197 7.13 11.58 -36.60
N SER A 198 7.12 10.25 -36.76
CA SER A 198 8.06 9.33 -36.09
C SER A 198 9.27 9.04 -36.97
N ASN A 199 10.47 9.21 -36.40
CA ASN A 199 11.74 8.90 -37.04
C ASN A 199 11.98 7.37 -37.01
N PRO A 200 12.16 6.68 -38.16
CA PRO A 200 12.15 5.22 -38.24
C PRO A 200 13.35 4.48 -37.61
N GLU A 201 14.35 5.19 -37.06
CA GLU A 201 15.53 4.57 -36.40
C GLU A 201 15.54 4.70 -34.86
N ALA A 202 14.55 5.37 -34.26
CA ALA A 202 14.54 5.57 -32.81
C ALA A 202 14.40 4.23 -32.05
N THR A 203 15.30 3.99 -31.11
CA THR A 203 15.28 2.80 -30.24
C THR A 203 14.72 3.14 -28.87
N TYR A 204 13.97 2.21 -28.30
CA TYR A 204 13.34 2.37 -27.00
C TYR A 204 13.65 1.21 -26.09
N LYS A 205 13.52 1.45 -24.78
CA LYS A 205 13.56 0.43 -23.75
C LYS A 205 12.38 0.57 -22.81
N ALA A 206 12.10 -0.47 -22.04
CA ALA A 206 11.13 -0.40 -20.96
C ALA A 206 11.76 -0.81 -19.64
N VAL A 207 11.30 -0.18 -18.55
CA VAL A 207 11.63 -0.54 -17.18
C VAL A 207 10.35 -0.83 -16.42
N ILE A 208 10.23 -2.02 -15.86
CA ILE A 208 9.09 -2.40 -15.02
C ILE A 208 9.56 -2.50 -13.57
N LEU A 209 8.99 -1.66 -12.72
CA LEU A 209 9.32 -1.56 -11.30
C LEU A 209 8.49 -2.59 -10.51
N LEU A 210 9.14 -3.68 -10.11
CA LEU A 210 8.54 -4.76 -9.32
C LEU A 210 8.37 -4.39 -7.84
N GLY A 211 9.12 -3.39 -7.37
CA GLY A 211 9.10 -2.92 -5.99
C GLY A 211 9.82 -3.85 -4.99
N GLY A 212 9.61 -3.57 -3.71
CA GLY A 212 10.23 -4.28 -2.58
C GLY A 212 9.26 -5.14 -1.76
N PRO A 213 9.76 -5.90 -0.78
CA PRO A 213 9.00 -6.91 -0.03
C PRO A 213 7.83 -6.30 0.78
N ALA A 214 7.90 -5.02 1.10
CA ALA A 214 6.83 -4.27 1.75
C ALA A 214 5.60 -4.02 0.86
N LYS A 215 5.71 -4.09 -0.48
CA LYS A 215 4.57 -3.86 -1.40
C LYS A 215 3.61 -5.06 -1.51
N GLY A 216 4.03 -6.25 -1.10
CA GLY A 216 3.22 -7.48 -1.20
C GLY A 216 2.51 -7.90 0.08
N THR A 217 2.68 -7.18 1.18
CA THR A 217 2.13 -7.58 2.50
C THR A 217 0.61 -7.70 2.51
N ARG A 218 -0.09 -6.86 1.73
CA ARG A 218 -1.56 -6.87 1.57
C ARG A 218 -2.09 -8.01 0.70
N PHE A 219 -1.19 -8.76 0.07
CA PHE A 219 -1.52 -9.97 -0.70
C PHE A 219 -1.24 -11.24 0.08
N ARG A 220 -0.87 -11.16 1.37
CA ARG A 220 -0.67 -12.36 2.18
C ARG A 220 -2.01 -13.08 2.42
N PRO A 221 -2.02 -14.42 2.44
CA PRO A 221 -0.86 -15.32 2.35
C PRO A 221 -0.33 -15.56 0.92
N LEU A 222 -1.05 -15.16 -0.13
CA LEU A 222 -0.66 -15.45 -1.53
C LEU A 222 0.76 -14.96 -1.89
N SER A 223 1.17 -13.83 -1.33
CA SER A 223 2.50 -13.26 -1.57
C SER A 223 3.64 -13.93 -0.78
N LEU A 224 3.35 -14.92 0.07
CA LEU A 224 4.36 -15.71 0.76
C LEU A 224 5.00 -16.74 -0.16
N ASP A 225 4.18 -17.38 -1.01
CA ASP A 225 4.63 -18.44 -1.90
C ASP A 225 5.11 -17.91 -3.26
N GLN A 226 4.55 -16.77 -3.71
CA GLN A 226 4.83 -16.23 -5.04
C GLN A 226 4.92 -14.69 -5.05
N PRO A 227 5.88 -14.09 -5.77
CA PRO A 227 5.92 -12.64 -5.98
C PRO A 227 4.60 -12.11 -6.54
N VAL A 228 4.09 -11.01 -5.97
CA VAL A 228 2.88 -10.33 -6.46
C VAL A 228 2.93 -10.04 -7.97
N PRO A 229 4.06 -9.57 -8.54
CA PRO A 229 4.16 -9.36 -9.99
C PRO A 229 3.87 -10.61 -10.83
N LEU A 230 4.14 -11.80 -10.28
CA LEU A 230 3.93 -13.07 -10.98
C LEU A 230 2.55 -13.68 -10.74
N MET A 231 1.73 -13.13 -9.83
CA MET A 231 0.38 -13.63 -9.60
C MET A 231 -0.47 -13.55 -10.86
N SER A 232 -1.32 -14.57 -11.06
CA SER A 232 -2.11 -14.71 -12.27
C SER A 232 -3.32 -13.78 -12.27
N ILE A 233 -3.48 -12.98 -13.32
CA ILE A 233 -4.65 -12.16 -13.62
C ILE A 233 -5.08 -12.46 -15.06
N GLY A 234 -6.31 -12.93 -15.23
CA GLY A 234 -6.81 -13.32 -16.56
C GLY A 234 -6.06 -14.51 -17.17
N GLY A 235 -5.50 -15.40 -16.35
CA GLY A 235 -4.77 -16.59 -16.80
C GLY A 235 -3.27 -16.37 -17.09
N TYR A 236 -2.76 -15.14 -16.96
CA TYR A 236 -1.35 -14.80 -17.14
C TYR A 236 -0.78 -14.05 -15.94
N PRO A 237 0.53 -14.13 -15.65
CA PRO A 237 1.17 -13.30 -14.62
C PRO A 237 0.89 -11.81 -14.82
N LEU A 238 0.70 -11.01 -13.76
CA LEU A 238 0.38 -9.57 -13.88
C LEU A 238 1.40 -8.81 -14.74
N ILE A 239 2.70 -9.07 -14.57
CA ILE A 239 3.74 -8.43 -15.40
C ILE A 239 3.81 -8.97 -16.84
N PHE A 240 3.15 -10.09 -17.16
CA PHE A 240 3.03 -10.57 -18.53
C PHE A 240 2.34 -9.52 -19.43
N HIS A 241 1.25 -8.92 -18.94
CA HIS A 241 0.50 -7.89 -19.66
C HIS A 241 1.34 -6.64 -19.97
N HIS A 242 2.26 -6.29 -19.06
CA HIS A 242 3.21 -5.18 -19.27
C HIS A 242 4.23 -5.53 -20.35
N VAL A 243 4.78 -6.75 -20.30
CA VAL A 243 5.76 -7.22 -21.28
C VAL A 243 5.14 -7.30 -22.67
N GLU A 244 3.92 -7.83 -22.77
CA GLU A 244 3.17 -7.90 -24.02
C GLU A 244 2.94 -6.51 -24.62
N ALA A 245 2.50 -5.55 -23.80
CA ALA A 245 2.31 -4.17 -24.24
C ALA A 245 3.61 -3.51 -24.72
N CYS A 246 4.72 -3.70 -23.99
CA CYS A 246 6.03 -3.21 -24.42
C CYS A 246 6.49 -3.86 -25.72
N ALA A 247 6.23 -5.15 -25.89
CA ALA A 247 6.66 -5.89 -27.06
C ALA A 247 5.96 -5.43 -28.34
N ALA A 248 4.74 -4.90 -28.22
CA ALA A 248 4.00 -4.32 -29.33
C ALA A 248 4.54 -2.93 -29.76
N VAL A 249 5.43 -2.30 -28.99
CA VAL A 249 5.97 -0.97 -29.34
C VAL A 249 7.07 -1.08 -30.41
N PRO A 250 6.93 -0.40 -31.57
CA PRO A 250 7.97 -0.37 -32.59
C PRO A 250 9.29 0.21 -32.04
N GLY A 251 10.41 -0.42 -32.37
CA GLY A 251 11.73 0.02 -31.91
C GLY A 251 12.08 -0.39 -30.47
N MET A 252 11.23 -1.16 -29.78
CA MET A 252 11.54 -1.74 -28.47
C MET A 252 12.72 -2.71 -28.56
N ARG A 253 13.82 -2.38 -27.90
CA ARG A 253 15.06 -3.20 -27.91
C ARG A 253 15.20 -4.09 -26.70
N GLU A 254 14.75 -3.62 -25.55
CA GLU A 254 15.00 -4.29 -24.28
C GLU A 254 13.98 -3.93 -23.20
N ILE A 255 13.55 -4.94 -22.44
CA ILE A 255 12.69 -4.80 -21.26
C ILE A 255 13.50 -5.13 -20.01
N ILE A 256 13.55 -4.23 -19.04
CA ILE A 256 14.33 -4.35 -17.82
C ILE A 256 13.36 -4.42 -16.64
N LEU A 257 13.38 -5.53 -15.92
CA LEU A 257 12.70 -5.66 -14.63
C LEU A 257 13.63 -5.15 -13.52
N ILE A 258 13.14 -4.30 -12.63
CA ILE A 258 13.90 -3.84 -11.44
C ILE A 258 13.09 -4.14 -10.19
N GLY A 259 13.69 -4.82 -9.22
CA GLY A 259 13.03 -5.09 -7.93
C GLY A 259 13.88 -5.90 -6.96
N TYR A 260 13.29 -6.26 -5.82
CA TYR A 260 14.00 -6.87 -4.69
C TYR A 260 13.97 -8.42 -4.66
N TYR A 261 13.15 -9.06 -5.50
CA TYR A 261 12.96 -10.51 -5.48
C TYR A 261 14.25 -11.28 -5.82
N PRO A 262 14.47 -12.49 -5.25
CA PRO A 262 15.56 -13.37 -5.68
C PRO A 262 15.50 -13.64 -7.18
N LYS A 263 16.65 -13.61 -7.87
CA LYS A 263 16.71 -13.82 -9.33
C LYS A 263 16.06 -15.12 -9.79
N ASP A 264 16.22 -16.19 -9.00
CA ASP A 264 15.71 -17.52 -9.32
C ASP A 264 14.18 -17.57 -9.39
N GLN A 265 13.47 -16.66 -8.71
CA GLN A 265 12.01 -16.58 -8.78
C GLN A 265 11.51 -15.96 -10.09
N LEU A 266 12.34 -15.15 -10.77
CA LEU A 266 11.96 -14.42 -11.99
C LEU A 266 12.64 -14.97 -13.25
N SER A 267 13.69 -15.79 -13.11
CA SER A 267 14.47 -16.32 -14.23
C SER A 267 13.61 -17.07 -15.23
N GLN A 268 12.79 -18.00 -14.76
CA GLN A 268 11.88 -18.78 -15.61
C GLN A 268 10.92 -17.86 -16.40
N PHE A 269 10.31 -16.89 -15.72
CA PHE A 269 9.40 -15.94 -16.36
C PHE A 269 10.09 -15.10 -17.44
N VAL A 270 11.30 -14.62 -17.15
CA VAL A 270 12.12 -13.84 -18.09
C VAL A 270 12.44 -14.68 -19.33
N ASP A 271 12.90 -15.92 -19.15
CA ASP A 271 13.28 -16.80 -20.26
C ASP A 271 12.09 -17.18 -21.15
N GLU A 272 10.93 -17.42 -20.55
CA GLU A 272 9.68 -17.67 -21.27
C GLU A 272 9.24 -16.45 -22.09
N CYS A 273 9.29 -15.26 -21.51
CA CYS A 273 8.93 -14.02 -22.19
C CYS A 273 9.89 -13.68 -23.32
N GLN A 274 11.21 -13.80 -23.13
CA GLN A 274 12.19 -13.58 -24.19
C GLN A 274 11.93 -14.48 -25.39
N ARG A 275 11.64 -15.77 -25.14
CA ARG A 275 11.36 -16.75 -26.19
C ARG A 275 10.05 -16.45 -26.91
N LYS A 276 9.02 -16.03 -26.18
CA LYS A 276 7.69 -15.75 -26.73
C LYS A 276 7.65 -14.47 -27.56
N PHE A 277 8.27 -13.40 -27.07
CA PHE A 277 8.18 -12.07 -27.70
C PHE A 277 9.40 -11.71 -28.57
N GLY A 278 10.49 -12.47 -28.50
CA GLY A 278 11.71 -12.20 -29.27
C GLY A 278 12.44 -10.93 -28.86
N ILE A 279 12.17 -10.39 -27.66
CA ILE A 279 12.77 -9.16 -27.14
C ILE A 279 13.70 -9.50 -25.98
N ARG A 280 14.85 -8.82 -25.93
CA ARG A 280 15.81 -8.99 -24.84
C ARG A 280 15.18 -8.53 -23.53
N MET A 281 15.33 -9.34 -22.48
CA MET A 281 14.77 -9.06 -21.18
C MET A 281 15.77 -9.36 -20.09
N ARG A 282 15.91 -8.45 -19.12
CA ARG A 282 16.85 -8.62 -17.99
C ARG A 282 16.16 -8.29 -16.69
N TYR A 283 16.56 -9.00 -15.64
CA TYR A 283 16.18 -8.67 -14.28
C TYR A 283 17.38 -8.10 -13.51
N LEU A 284 17.22 -6.88 -12.99
CA LEU A 284 18.18 -6.18 -12.17
C LEU A 284 17.68 -6.18 -10.73
N GLN A 285 18.37 -6.95 -9.89
CA GLN A 285 18.00 -7.12 -8.49
C GLN A 285 18.53 -5.98 -7.63
N GLU A 286 17.63 -5.36 -6.88
CA GLU A 286 17.93 -4.43 -5.80
C GLU A 286 18.24 -5.20 -4.51
N PHE A 287 19.36 -4.90 -3.86
CA PHE A 287 19.73 -5.51 -2.57
C PHE A 287 19.15 -4.79 -1.35
N THR A 288 18.65 -3.56 -1.57
CA THR A 288 17.90 -2.75 -0.60
C THR A 288 16.74 -2.06 -1.34
N PRO A 289 15.61 -1.76 -0.68
CA PRO A 289 14.53 -1.04 -1.35
C PRO A 289 14.96 0.42 -1.61
N LEU A 290 15.24 0.77 -2.88
CA LEU A 290 15.72 2.11 -3.25
C LEU A 290 14.59 3.09 -3.63
N GLY A 291 13.33 2.63 -3.63
CA GLY A 291 12.18 3.43 -4.06
C GLY A 291 12.02 3.47 -5.59
N THR A 292 11.02 4.22 -6.08
CA THR A 292 10.69 4.27 -7.52
C THR A 292 11.75 5.00 -8.35
N ALA A 293 12.41 6.01 -7.77
CA ALA A 293 13.47 6.76 -8.43
C ALA A 293 14.88 6.20 -8.16
N GLY A 294 15.11 5.61 -6.98
CA GLY A 294 16.45 5.13 -6.60
C GLY A 294 16.93 3.95 -7.44
N GLY A 295 16.06 2.97 -7.71
CA GLY A 295 16.40 1.83 -8.59
C GLY A 295 16.73 2.28 -10.02
N LEU A 296 15.97 3.23 -10.56
CA LEU A 296 16.26 3.85 -11.86
C LEU A 296 17.62 4.53 -11.88
N TYR A 297 17.94 5.32 -10.86
CA TYR A 297 19.24 6.00 -10.79
C TYR A 297 20.41 5.03 -10.59
N HIS A 298 20.22 3.99 -9.77
CA HIS A 298 21.25 2.99 -9.49
C HIS A 298 21.63 2.22 -10.77
N PHE A 299 20.63 1.81 -11.55
CA PHE A 299 20.84 1.05 -12.79
C PHE A 299 20.89 1.88 -14.07
N ARG A 300 21.00 3.21 -13.96
CA ARG A 300 20.97 4.15 -15.10
C ARG A 300 21.89 3.76 -16.26
N ASP A 301 23.10 3.28 -15.98
CA ASP A 301 24.09 2.93 -17.00
C ASP A 301 23.62 1.72 -17.83
N GLN A 302 22.90 0.78 -17.21
CA GLN A 302 22.32 -0.39 -17.89
C GLN A 302 21.08 -0.02 -18.70
N ILE A 303 20.28 0.91 -18.19
CA ILE A 303 19.10 1.44 -18.90
C ILE A 303 19.58 2.21 -20.14
N MET A 304 20.62 3.04 -20.01
CA MET A 304 21.16 3.86 -21.10
C MET A 304 22.05 3.12 -22.10
N LEU A 305 22.41 1.87 -21.84
CA LEU A 305 23.22 1.08 -22.78
C LEU A 305 22.56 1.01 -24.17
N GLY A 306 23.26 1.45 -25.21
CA GLY A 306 22.73 1.52 -26.58
C GLY A 306 21.90 2.77 -26.87
N ASP A 307 22.07 3.81 -26.06
CA ASP A 307 21.59 5.19 -26.27
C ASP A 307 20.14 5.29 -26.74
N PRO A 308 19.17 4.76 -25.95
CA PRO A 308 17.77 4.79 -26.32
C PRO A 308 17.27 6.24 -26.40
N ALA A 309 16.44 6.53 -27.40
CA ALA A 309 15.84 7.85 -27.58
C ALA A 309 14.94 8.24 -26.40
N ALA A 310 14.21 7.26 -25.88
CA ALA A 310 13.42 7.36 -24.65
C ALA A 310 13.23 5.97 -24.04
N PHE A 311 12.77 5.91 -22.79
CA PHE A 311 12.41 4.65 -22.17
C PHE A 311 11.09 4.76 -21.40
N PHE A 312 10.34 3.66 -21.43
CA PHE A 312 9.10 3.50 -20.68
C PHE A 312 9.44 3.13 -19.24
N VAL A 313 8.67 3.63 -18.28
CA VAL A 313 8.73 3.19 -16.88
C VAL A 313 7.32 2.85 -16.43
N MET A 314 7.12 1.67 -15.86
CA MET A 314 5.81 1.21 -15.40
C MET A 314 5.89 0.58 -14.02
N ASN A 315 4.92 0.88 -13.17
CA ASN A 315 4.74 0.19 -11.91
C ASN A 315 4.09 -1.18 -12.14
N SER A 316 4.67 -2.24 -11.59
CA SER A 316 4.19 -3.62 -11.77
C SER A 316 2.79 -3.90 -11.21
N ASP A 317 2.28 -3.06 -10.31
CA ASP A 317 0.94 -3.19 -9.71
C ASP A 317 -0.16 -2.53 -10.56
N VAL A 318 0.17 -2.03 -11.75
CA VAL A 318 -0.79 -1.42 -12.67
C VAL A 318 -1.43 -2.50 -13.55
N CYS A 319 -2.76 -2.52 -13.60
CA CYS A 319 -3.53 -3.36 -14.51
C CYS A 319 -4.37 -2.45 -15.41
N CYS A 320 -3.93 -2.23 -16.64
CA CYS A 320 -4.61 -1.34 -17.57
C CYS A 320 -4.49 -1.80 -19.03
N ASP A 321 -5.28 -1.20 -19.90
CA ASP A 321 -5.09 -1.27 -21.35
C ASP A 321 -3.97 -0.28 -21.74
N PHE A 322 -2.76 -0.82 -21.83
CA PHE A 322 -1.52 -0.06 -22.06
C PHE A 322 -1.46 0.50 -23.49
N SER A 323 -1.96 1.71 -23.70
CA SER A 323 -1.87 2.43 -24.98
C SER A 323 -0.47 3.05 -25.21
N LEU A 324 0.59 2.25 -25.14
CA LEU A 324 1.98 2.72 -25.20
C LEU A 324 2.34 3.37 -26.53
N ALA A 325 1.84 2.83 -27.65
CA ALA A 325 2.05 3.40 -28.97
C ALA A 325 1.41 4.80 -29.10
N ASP A 326 0.17 4.96 -28.62
CA ASP A 326 -0.52 6.25 -28.60
C ASP A 326 0.19 7.26 -27.69
N MET A 327 0.71 6.78 -26.55
CA MET A 327 1.49 7.60 -25.61
C MET A 327 2.81 8.05 -26.24
N LEU A 328 3.49 7.16 -26.96
CA LEU A 328 4.73 7.44 -27.67
C LEU A 328 4.51 8.46 -28.80
N ALA A 329 3.41 8.34 -29.55
CA ALA A 329 3.06 9.30 -30.60
C ALA A 329 2.84 10.74 -30.08
N LYS A 330 2.44 10.89 -28.81
CA LYS A 330 2.32 12.20 -28.15
C LYS A 330 3.59 12.65 -27.44
N HIS A 331 4.56 11.76 -27.26
CA HIS A 331 5.78 12.05 -26.54
C HIS A 331 6.69 12.99 -27.36
N ARG A 332 7.22 14.03 -26.71
CA ARG A 332 8.15 14.97 -27.35
C ARG A 332 9.58 14.66 -26.91
N PRO A 333 10.56 14.61 -27.83
CA PRO A 333 11.96 14.42 -27.46
C PRO A 333 12.41 15.45 -26.41
N GLY A 334 13.15 14.97 -25.40
CA GLY A 334 13.66 15.83 -24.31
C GLY A 334 12.62 16.15 -23.22
N THR A 335 11.40 15.63 -23.32
CA THR A 335 10.33 15.84 -22.33
C THR A 335 10.01 14.55 -21.58
N TYR A 336 9.05 14.62 -20.65
CA TYR A 336 8.57 13.50 -19.85
C TYR A 336 7.06 13.43 -19.98
N THR A 337 6.53 12.24 -20.26
CA THR A 337 5.08 12.02 -20.42
C THR A 337 4.58 11.09 -19.32
N VAL A 338 3.53 11.50 -18.63
CA VAL A 338 2.87 10.75 -17.56
C VAL A 338 1.48 10.33 -18.02
N MET A 339 1.16 9.04 -17.95
CA MET A 339 -0.20 8.57 -18.21
C MET A 339 -1.11 9.00 -17.06
N CYS A 340 -2.23 9.64 -17.40
CA CYS A 340 -3.23 10.07 -16.44
C CYS A 340 -4.61 9.53 -16.82
N THR A 341 -5.44 9.28 -15.81
CA THR A 341 -6.87 8.95 -15.99
C THR A 341 -7.72 9.83 -15.09
N GLU A 342 -8.99 9.96 -15.42
CA GLU A 342 -9.96 10.67 -14.59
C GLU A 342 -10.48 9.74 -13.48
N ALA A 343 -10.40 10.22 -12.24
CA ALA A 343 -10.94 9.55 -11.06
C ALA A 343 -11.94 10.43 -10.33
N THR A 344 -12.78 9.81 -9.49
CA THR A 344 -13.68 10.57 -8.63
C THR A 344 -12.91 11.43 -7.63
N ARG A 345 -13.56 12.51 -7.15
CA ARG A 345 -12.98 13.41 -6.16
C ARG A 345 -12.53 12.71 -4.87
N SER A 346 -13.24 11.68 -4.43
CA SER A 346 -12.89 10.88 -3.26
C SER A 346 -11.73 9.92 -3.52
N GLN A 347 -11.57 9.43 -4.75
CA GLN A 347 -10.46 8.58 -5.13
C GLN A 347 -9.18 9.38 -5.37
N SER A 348 -9.27 10.58 -5.93
CA SER A 348 -8.07 11.30 -6.40
C SER A 348 -7.07 11.64 -5.30
N VAL A 349 -7.53 11.86 -4.07
CA VAL A 349 -6.68 12.07 -2.89
C VAL A 349 -5.79 10.86 -2.52
N GLN A 350 -6.10 9.66 -3.04
CA GLN A 350 -5.32 8.43 -2.79
C GLN A 350 -4.14 8.25 -3.76
N TYR A 351 -4.03 9.12 -4.77
CA TYR A 351 -3.06 9.03 -5.86
C TYR A 351 -2.37 10.39 -6.09
N GLY A 352 -1.34 10.39 -6.93
CA GLY A 352 -0.76 11.63 -7.44
C GLY A 352 -1.73 12.37 -8.36
N CYS A 353 -2.04 13.61 -8.03
CA CYS A 353 -2.96 14.47 -8.77
C CYS A 353 -2.18 15.42 -9.68
N ALA A 354 -2.56 15.48 -10.96
CA ALA A 354 -2.00 16.39 -11.95
C ALA A 354 -3.01 17.47 -12.35
N VAL A 355 -2.58 18.72 -12.41
CA VAL A 355 -3.34 19.83 -13.00
C VAL A 355 -2.81 20.04 -14.41
N ILE A 356 -3.62 19.68 -15.41
CA ILE A 356 -3.23 19.67 -16.81
C ILE A 356 -3.72 20.95 -17.50
N ARG A 357 -2.84 21.63 -18.22
CA ARG A 357 -3.18 22.77 -19.09
C ARG A 357 -3.94 22.27 -20.30
N LYS A 358 -5.12 22.82 -20.53
CA LYS A 358 -5.93 22.51 -21.72
C LYS A 358 -5.20 22.95 -22.98
N GLY A 359 -5.14 22.08 -23.99
CA GLY A 359 -4.58 22.36 -25.31
C GLY A 359 -3.10 22.03 -25.48
N THR A 360 -2.29 22.08 -24.43
CA THR A 360 -0.86 21.71 -24.50
C THR A 360 -0.55 20.36 -23.86
N ASP A 361 -1.49 19.81 -23.09
CA ASP A 361 -1.34 18.62 -22.24
C ASP A 361 -0.20 18.74 -21.22
N GLU A 362 0.23 19.96 -20.91
CA GLU A 362 1.30 20.23 -19.96
C GLU A 362 0.81 20.08 -18.50
N ILE A 363 1.56 19.38 -17.66
CA ILE A 363 1.28 19.27 -16.23
C ILE A 363 1.85 20.51 -15.53
N MET A 364 0.97 21.45 -15.18
CA MET A 364 1.34 22.73 -14.52
C MET A 364 1.58 22.55 -13.03
N HIS A 365 0.89 21.60 -12.41
CA HIS A 365 1.00 21.32 -11.00
C HIS A 365 0.84 19.82 -10.75
N TYR A 366 1.68 19.26 -9.90
CA TYR A 366 1.61 17.86 -9.50
C TYR A 366 1.69 17.79 -7.98
N VAL A 367 0.79 17.01 -7.36
CA VAL A 367 0.79 16.78 -5.92
C VAL A 367 0.57 15.30 -5.66
N GLU A 368 1.52 14.66 -4.98
CA GLU A 368 1.36 13.26 -4.56
C GLU A 368 0.41 13.16 -3.36
N LYS A 369 -0.68 12.40 -3.49
CA LYS A 369 -1.65 12.09 -2.41
C LYS A 369 -2.04 13.33 -1.60
N PRO A 370 -2.67 14.31 -2.26
CA PRO A 370 -2.95 15.58 -1.61
C PRO A 370 -3.95 15.39 -0.46
N ALA A 371 -3.74 16.10 0.66
CA ALA A 371 -4.64 16.08 1.81
C ALA A 371 -6.04 16.64 1.48
N THR A 372 -6.11 17.51 0.47
CA THR A 372 -7.36 18.07 -0.05
C THR A 372 -7.46 17.80 -1.55
N PHE A 373 -8.68 17.86 -2.08
CA PHE A 373 -8.88 17.67 -3.52
C PHE A 373 -8.15 18.74 -4.34
N VAL A 374 -7.31 18.31 -5.27
CA VAL A 374 -6.58 19.18 -6.21
C VAL A 374 -7.11 19.04 -7.63
N SER A 375 -7.19 17.80 -8.13
CA SER A 375 -7.61 17.47 -9.50
C SER A 375 -8.29 16.10 -9.52
N THR A 376 -9.11 15.84 -10.54
CA THR A 376 -9.61 14.49 -10.85
C THR A 376 -8.63 13.67 -11.67
N MET A 377 -7.62 14.32 -12.26
CA MET A 377 -6.61 13.64 -13.08
C MET A 377 -5.56 13.01 -12.20
N ILE A 378 -5.53 11.68 -12.17
CA ILE A 378 -4.61 10.90 -11.35
C ILE A 378 -3.51 10.27 -12.19
N ASN A 379 -2.34 10.14 -11.60
CA ASN A 379 -1.20 9.42 -12.15
C ASN A 379 -1.48 7.91 -12.20
N CYS A 380 -1.30 7.32 -13.40
CA CYS A 380 -1.54 5.90 -13.66
C CYS A 380 -0.33 4.99 -13.38
N GLY A 381 0.84 5.53 -13.05
CA GLY A 381 2.05 4.75 -12.82
C GLY A 381 2.73 4.25 -14.09
N VAL A 382 2.49 4.92 -15.23
CA VAL A 382 3.06 4.61 -16.55
C VAL A 382 3.65 5.90 -17.14
N TYR A 383 4.91 5.85 -17.55
CA TYR A 383 5.70 7.01 -17.92
C TYR A 383 6.52 6.76 -19.19
N ILE A 384 6.77 7.81 -19.98
CA ILE A 384 7.82 7.85 -21.00
C ILE A 384 8.82 8.93 -20.60
N LEU A 385 10.08 8.56 -20.45
CA LEU A 385 11.13 9.43 -19.95
C LEU A 385 12.24 9.58 -20.97
N SER A 386 12.63 10.83 -21.23
CA SER A 386 13.87 11.13 -21.97
C SER A 386 15.10 10.90 -21.07
N PRO A 387 16.27 10.52 -21.64
CA PRO A 387 17.53 10.31 -20.89
C PRO A 387 17.95 11.46 -19.96
N SER A 388 17.57 12.69 -20.28
CA SER A 388 17.79 13.88 -19.43
C SER A 388 17.24 13.73 -18.00
N ILE A 389 16.27 12.83 -17.76
CA ILE A 389 15.69 12.58 -16.44
C ILE A 389 16.74 12.18 -15.39
N PHE A 390 17.84 11.53 -15.79
CA PHE A 390 18.88 11.08 -14.85
C PHE A 390 19.60 12.24 -14.15
N GLN A 391 19.60 13.45 -14.72
CA GLN A 391 20.13 14.64 -14.05
C GLN A 391 19.26 15.07 -12.86
N TYR A 392 17.94 14.91 -13.00
CA TYR A 392 16.97 15.18 -11.94
C TYR A 392 17.00 14.08 -10.89
N LEU A 393 17.07 12.81 -11.31
CA LEU A 393 17.25 11.68 -10.40
C LEU A 393 18.55 11.80 -9.58
N LYS A 394 19.65 12.23 -10.20
CA LYS A 394 20.93 12.52 -9.50
C LYS A 394 20.74 13.57 -8.42
N SER A 395 20.05 14.66 -8.75
CA SER A 395 19.79 15.76 -7.82
C SER A 395 18.92 15.30 -6.64
N ALA A 396 17.84 14.56 -6.91
CA ALA A 396 16.95 14.01 -5.88
C ALA A 396 17.71 13.06 -4.94
N VAL A 397 18.44 12.09 -5.49
CA VAL A 397 19.26 11.14 -4.70
C VAL A 397 20.32 11.87 -3.87
N LYS A 398 20.91 12.95 -4.39
CA LYS A 398 21.88 13.75 -3.63
C LYS A 398 21.23 14.49 -2.46
N VAL A 399 20.12 15.19 -2.69
CA VAL A 399 19.36 15.90 -1.64
C VAL A 399 18.95 14.94 -0.52
N HIS A 400 18.48 13.74 -0.89
CA HIS A 400 18.13 12.70 0.08
C HIS A 400 19.32 12.27 0.92
N LYS A 401 20.49 12.04 0.31
CA LYS A 401 21.73 11.69 1.01
C LYS A 401 22.24 12.80 1.94
N ASP A 402 22.18 14.05 1.48
CA ASP A 402 22.67 15.21 2.25
C ASP A 402 21.76 15.50 3.46
N ALA A 403 20.43 15.31 3.32
CA ALA A 403 19.47 15.38 4.44
C ALA A 403 19.74 14.31 5.52
N HIS A 404 20.21 13.13 5.13
CA HIS A 404 20.55 12.04 6.06
C HIS A 404 21.91 12.18 6.75
N PHE A 405 22.80 13.05 6.26
CA PHE A 405 24.11 13.28 6.90
C PHE A 405 24.04 14.24 8.09
N THR A 406 22.92 14.95 8.29
CA THR A 406 22.78 16.00 9.30
C THR A 406 21.93 15.64 10.52
N PHE A 407 21.37 14.41 10.61
CA PHE A 407 20.49 14.04 11.73
C PHE A 407 20.59 12.55 12.12
N ASP A 408 21.24 12.32 13.25
CA ASP A 408 21.06 11.22 14.23
C ASP A 408 21.32 9.75 13.80
N LEU A 409 22.32 9.14 14.45
CA LEU A 409 22.77 7.73 14.36
C LEU A 409 21.76 6.70 14.92
N SER A 410 20.54 7.10 15.27
CA SER A 410 19.53 6.25 15.92
C SER A 410 18.28 5.96 15.09
N SER A 411 18.17 6.54 13.88
CA SER A 411 16.98 6.38 13.02
C SER A 411 17.24 5.38 11.90
N GLN A 412 16.53 4.26 11.88
CA GLN A 412 16.54 3.34 10.75
C GLN A 412 16.10 4.08 9.46
N CYS A 413 17.04 4.17 8.54
CA CYS A 413 17.00 4.71 7.19
C CYS A 413 15.65 4.55 6.46
N ASN A 414 14.97 5.65 6.14
CA ASN A 414 14.03 5.70 5.02
C ASN A 414 14.82 6.08 3.76
N GLU A 415 15.57 5.12 3.22
CA GLU A 415 16.51 5.25 2.09
C GLU A 415 15.84 5.37 0.69
N CYS A 416 14.51 5.44 0.62
CA CYS A 416 13.79 5.34 -0.66
C CYS A 416 13.52 6.71 -1.29
N VAL A 417 13.98 6.91 -2.54
CA VAL A 417 13.68 8.10 -3.34
C VAL A 417 12.42 7.86 -4.18
N GLN A 418 11.43 8.76 -4.11
CA GLN A 418 10.15 8.63 -4.82
C GLN A 418 10.08 9.54 -6.05
N MET A 419 9.86 8.96 -7.22
CA MET A 419 9.76 9.69 -8.50
C MET A 419 8.63 10.73 -8.48
N GLU A 420 7.48 10.37 -7.93
CA GLU A 420 6.28 11.19 -7.91
C GLU A 420 6.46 12.46 -7.06
N GLN A 421 7.07 12.34 -5.88
CA GLN A 421 7.27 13.44 -4.94
C GLN A 421 8.52 14.28 -5.28
N GLU A 422 9.64 13.61 -5.54
CA GLU A 422 10.94 14.29 -5.59
C GLU A 422 11.36 14.69 -7.01
N VAL A 423 10.70 14.14 -8.04
CA VAL A 423 11.05 14.39 -9.44
C VAL A 423 9.92 15.06 -10.20
N PHE A 424 8.70 14.53 -10.19
CA PHE A 424 7.59 15.13 -10.97
C PHE A 424 7.10 16.46 -10.41
N GLN A 425 6.98 16.59 -9.08
CA GLN A 425 6.59 17.85 -8.46
C GLN A 425 7.49 19.04 -8.85
N PRO A 426 8.84 18.95 -8.82
CA PRO A 426 9.71 20.03 -9.30
C PRO A 426 9.81 20.13 -10.83
N LEU A 427 9.46 19.08 -11.59
CA LEU A 427 9.42 19.14 -13.06
C LEU A 427 8.17 19.83 -13.60
N ALA A 428 7.06 19.78 -12.87
CA ALA A 428 5.80 20.44 -13.25
C ALA A 428 5.96 21.97 -13.42
N SER A 429 6.96 22.59 -12.77
CA SER A 429 7.26 24.01 -12.92
C SER A 429 8.26 24.35 -14.03
N ARG A 430 8.75 23.36 -14.79
CA ARG A 430 9.82 23.51 -15.80
C ARG A 430 9.35 23.29 -17.25
N ASN A 431 8.05 23.33 -17.51
CA ASN A 431 7.42 23.20 -18.83
C ASN A 431 7.89 22.00 -19.67
N CYS A 432 8.30 20.90 -19.01
CA CYS A 432 8.84 19.70 -19.66
C CYS A 432 8.11 18.40 -19.24
N LEU A 433 7.05 18.53 -18.44
CA LEU A 433 6.23 17.43 -17.96
C LEU A 433 4.85 17.50 -18.61
N PHE A 434 4.45 16.45 -19.32
CA PHE A 434 3.21 16.38 -20.09
C PHE A 434 2.37 15.18 -19.65
N ALA A 435 1.05 15.29 -19.78
CA ALA A 435 0.11 14.23 -19.51
C ALA A 435 -0.33 13.55 -20.80
N TYR A 436 -0.41 12.22 -20.79
CA TYR A 436 -1.21 11.46 -21.73
C TYR A 436 -2.49 11.03 -21.02
N VAL A 437 -3.62 11.64 -21.37
CA VAL A 437 -4.91 11.29 -20.76
C VAL A 437 -5.50 10.07 -21.46
N THR A 438 -5.70 8.99 -20.72
CA THR A 438 -6.42 7.80 -21.20
C THR A 438 -7.87 7.81 -20.72
N THR A 439 -8.75 7.23 -21.54
CA THR A 439 -10.13 6.85 -21.16
C THR A 439 -10.31 5.34 -21.12
N ARG A 440 -9.24 4.58 -21.42
CA ARG A 440 -9.23 3.13 -21.41
C ARG A 440 -9.21 2.61 -19.98
N PHE A 441 -9.48 1.32 -19.83
CA PHE A 441 -9.49 0.67 -18.51
C PHE A 441 -8.15 0.85 -17.80
N TRP A 442 -8.21 1.28 -16.54
CA TRP A 442 -7.08 1.36 -15.65
C TRP A 442 -7.51 1.01 -14.22
N SER A 443 -6.68 0.21 -13.56
CA SER A 443 -6.81 -0.15 -12.15
C SER A 443 -5.43 -0.40 -11.54
N GLN A 444 -5.34 -0.33 -10.21
CA GLN A 444 -4.13 -0.69 -9.47
C GLN A 444 -4.43 -1.88 -8.56
N VAL A 445 -3.65 -2.94 -8.73
CA VAL A 445 -3.77 -4.21 -8.01
C VAL A 445 -3.04 -4.07 -6.68
N LYS A 446 -3.74 -3.60 -5.64
CA LYS A 446 -3.18 -3.38 -4.30
C LYS A 446 -3.57 -4.45 -3.27
N THR A 447 -4.63 -5.21 -3.54
CA THR A 447 -5.20 -6.24 -2.68
C THR A 447 -5.62 -7.44 -3.52
N ALA A 448 -5.72 -8.62 -2.89
CA ALA A 448 -6.06 -9.87 -3.55
C ALA A 448 -7.55 -10.01 -3.98
N GLY A 449 -8.39 -9.04 -3.59
CA GLY A 449 -9.82 -9.00 -3.86
C GLY A 449 -10.48 -7.83 -3.13
#